data_AF-V8API5-F1
#
_entry.id   AF-V8API5-F1
#
_cell.length_a   1.000
_cell.length_b   1.000
_cell.length_c   1.000
_cell.angle_alpha   90.00
_cell.angle_beta   90.00
_cell.angle_gamma   90.00
#
_symmetry.space_group_name_H-M   'P 1'
#
loop_
_entity.id
_entity.type
_entity.pdbx_description
1 polymer ?
#
loop_
_entity_poly.entity_id
_entity_poly.type
_entity_poly.pdbx_seq_one_letter_code
_entity_poly.pdbx_strand_id
1 'polypeptide(L)' 'MMDKSVKIGDKVTAEIIGLQDYGAFVKFADRQNTEHKGLIHISEVQSGFVKNIREVIKVGQHVKARL' A
#
# COMPACT_ATOMS: atom_id res chain seq x y z
N MET A 1 -23.96 -2.28 -11.67
CA MET A 1 -23.60 -2.60 -10.27
C MET A 1 -22.35 -1.81 -9.97
N MET A 2 -22.43 -0.78 -9.12
CA MET A 2 -21.28 0.09 -8.83
C MET A 2 -20.33 -0.62 -7.85
N ASP A 3 -19.08 -0.79 -8.27
CA ASP A 3 -18.00 -1.36 -7.48
C ASP A 3 -17.84 -0.55 -6.19
N LYS A 4 -18.10 -1.20 -5.05
CA LYS A 4 -18.06 -0.62 -3.71
C LYS A 4 -16.67 -0.81 -3.08
N SER A 5 -15.63 -0.93 -3.90
CA SER A 5 -14.26 -1.00 -3.42
C SER A 5 -13.68 0.40 -3.45
N VAL A 6 -13.31 0.89 -2.28
CA VAL A 6 -12.49 2.08 -1.98
C VAL A 6 -12.19 3.03 -3.15
N LYS A 7 -12.67 4.28 -3.03
CA LYS A 7 -12.45 5.30 -4.06
C LYS A 7 -10.97 5.74 -4.11
N ILE A 8 -10.49 5.96 -5.32
CA ILE A 8 -9.24 6.69 -5.59
C ILE A 8 -9.35 8.07 -4.92
N GLY A 9 -8.52 8.34 -3.92
CA GLY A 9 -8.53 9.53 -3.07
C GLY A 9 -8.78 9.26 -1.58
N ASP A 10 -9.29 8.09 -1.20
CA ASP A 10 -9.54 7.75 0.21
C ASP A 10 -8.24 7.40 0.94
N LYS A 11 -8.10 7.87 2.19
CA LYS A 11 -6.93 7.58 3.03
C LYS A 11 -7.19 6.28 3.78
N VAL A 12 -6.47 5.23 3.42
CA VAL A 12 -6.51 3.93 4.10
C VAL A 12 -5.22 3.73 4.89
N THR A 13 -5.34 3.13 6.07
CA THR A 13 -4.19 2.66 6.84
C THR A 13 -3.89 1.24 6.42
N ALA A 14 -2.74 1.02 5.80
CA ALA A 14 -2.29 -0.28 5.35
C ALA A 14 -1.07 -0.74 6.15
N GLU A 15 -1.05 -2.00 6.54
CA GLU A 15 0.10 -2.66 7.15
C GLU A 15 0.93 -3.34 6.07
N ILE A 16 2.23 -3.10 6.09
CA ILE A 16 3.15 -3.73 5.15
C ILE A 16 3.37 -5.18 5.59
N ILE A 17 2.95 -6.12 4.77
CA ILE A 17 3.13 -7.55 5.03
C ILE A 17 4.31 -8.15 4.28
N GLY A 18 4.84 -7.43 3.29
CA GLY A 18 5.97 -7.90 2.51
C GLY A 18 6.62 -6.79 1.72
N LEU A 19 7.91 -6.95 1.44
CA LEU A 19 8.68 -6.06 0.58
C LEU A 19 9.41 -6.92 -0.43
N GLN A 20 9.33 -6.55 -1.70
CA GLN A 20 10.03 -7.16 -2.80
C GLN A 20 10.85 -6.10 -3.55
N ASP A 21 11.84 -6.55 -4.33
CA ASP A 21 12.72 -5.65 -5.07
C ASP A 21 11.97 -4.75 -6.08
N TYR A 22 10.79 -5.16 -6.53
CA TYR A 22 9.94 -4.41 -7.46
C TYR A 22 8.76 -3.67 -6.80
N GLY A 23 8.50 -3.88 -5.50
CA GLY A 23 7.34 -3.27 -4.83
C GLY A 23 7.15 -3.63 -3.36
N ALA A 24 6.16 -3.02 -2.73
CA ALA A 24 5.76 -3.29 -1.35
C ALA A 24 4.35 -3.89 -1.29
N PHE A 25 4.21 -5.03 -0.62
CA PHE A 25 2.92 -5.64 -0.35
C PHE A 25 2.34 -5.08 0.94
N VAL A 26 1.14 -4.53 0.83
CA VAL A 26 0.40 -3.95 1.94
C VAL A 26 -0.95 -4.65 2.09
N LYS A 27 -1.43 -4.81 3.31
CA LYS A 27 -2.81 -5.21 3.59
C LYS A 27 -3.53 -4.07 4.28
N PHE A 28 -4.80 -3.88 3.99
CA PHE A 28 -5.64 -2.94 4.71
C PHE A 28 -7.05 -3.50 4.79
N ALA A 29 -7.76 -3.19 5.88
CA ALA A 29 -9.18 -3.49 5.98
C ALA A 29 -9.96 -2.25 5.52
N ASP A 30 -10.94 -2.44 4.64
CA ASP A 30 -11.90 -1.38 4.32
C ASP A 30 -12.92 -1.22 5.47
N ARG A 31 -13.73 -0.15 5.43
CA ARG A 31 -14.82 0.11 6.37
C ARG A 31 -15.81 -1.05 6.52
N GLN A 32 -15.90 -1.93 5.52
CA GLN A 32 -16.73 -3.15 5.58
C GLN A 32 -16.01 -4.35 6.25
N ASN A 33 -14.90 -4.15 6.95
CA ASN A 33 -14.07 -5.22 7.53
C ASN A 33 -13.59 -6.25 6.49
N THR A 34 -13.57 -5.86 5.22
CA THR A 34 -13.04 -6.70 4.14
C THR A 34 -11.55 -6.45 4.06
N GLU A 35 -10.76 -7.52 4.20
CA GLU A 35 -9.30 -7.46 4.07
C GLU A 35 -8.93 -7.37 2.59
N HIS A 36 -8.27 -6.28 2.22
CA HIS A 36 -7.73 -6.04 0.89
C HIS A 36 -6.21 -6.13 0.93
N LYS A 37 -5.64 -6.64 -0.16
CA LYS A 37 -4.18 -6.67 -0.38
C LYS A 37 -3.87 -5.71 -1.52
N GLY A 38 -2.99 -4.75 -1.25
CA GLY A 38 -2.46 -3.81 -2.22
C GLY A 38 -0.99 -4.11 -2.52
N LEU A 39 -0.57 -3.80 -3.73
CA LEU A 39 0.83 -3.82 -4.14
C LEU A 39 1.22 -2.43 -4.58
N ILE A 40 2.19 -1.84 -3.89
CA ILE A 40 2.75 -0.54 -4.23
C ILE A 40 3.97 -0.79 -5.10
N HIS A 41 3.92 -0.39 -6.37
CA HIS A 41 5.07 -0.53 -7.27
C HIS A 41 6.15 0.48 -6.87
N ILE A 42 7.44 0.11 -6.92
CA ILE A 42 8.52 1.04 -6.52
C ILE A 42 8.53 2.33 -7.33
N SER A 43 8.01 2.29 -8.56
CA SER A 43 7.90 3.44 -9.47
C SER A 43 6.90 4.50 -9.00
N GLU A 44 5.93 4.12 -8.17
CA GLU A 44 4.91 5.04 -7.62
C GLU A 44 5.32 5.66 -6.27
N VAL A 45 6.34 5.11 -5.62
CA VAL A 45 6.80 5.58 -4.29
C VAL A 45 7.52 6.93 -4.40
N GLN A 46 8.24 7.18 -5.50
CA GLN A 46 8.83 8.49 -5.80
C GLN A 46 9.32 8.55 -7.26
N SER A 47 9.22 9.70 -7.92
CA SER A 47 9.79 9.91 -9.27
C SER A 47 11.33 9.82 -9.34
N GLY A 48 11.99 9.59 -8.21
CA GLY A 48 13.44 9.34 -8.11
C GLY A 48 13.71 7.91 -7.67
N PHE A 49 14.78 7.32 -8.19
CA PHE A 49 15.27 5.98 -7.84
C PHE A 49 15.27 5.77 -6.32
N VAL A 50 14.30 5.02 -5.79
CA VAL A 50 14.31 4.57 -4.41
C VAL A 50 15.37 3.47 -4.32
N LYS A 51 16.59 3.84 -3.89
CA LYS A 51 17.71 2.90 -3.74
C LYS A 51 17.38 1.73 -2.81
N ASN A 52 16.56 1.95 -1.79
CA ASN A 52 16.10 0.91 -0.87
C ASN A 52 14.71 1.23 -0.33
N ILE A 53 13.67 0.63 -0.92
CA ILE A 53 12.30 0.73 -0.41
C ILE A 53 12.20 0.23 1.04
N ARG A 54 13.09 -0.70 1.42
CA ARG A 54 13.26 -1.25 2.77
C ARG A 54 13.68 -0.23 3.84
N GLU A 55 14.30 0.89 3.47
CA GLU A 55 14.63 1.96 4.41
C GLU A 55 13.45 2.93 4.60
N VAL A 56 12.66 3.13 3.55
CA VAL A 56 11.48 4.01 3.58
C VAL A 56 10.31 3.32 4.26
N ILE A 57 10.17 2.01 4.04
CA ILE A 57 9.06 1.21 4.54
C ILE A 57 9.53 -0.17 5.00
N LYS A 58 9.01 -0.62 6.16
CA LYS A 58 9.36 -1.89 6.81
C LYS A 58 8.14 -2.80 6.93
N VAL A 59 8.35 -4.12 6.86
CA VAL A 59 7.31 -5.11 7.17
C VAL A 59 6.85 -4.94 8.62
N GLY A 60 5.54 -4.99 8.84
CA GLY A 60 4.87 -4.69 10.11
C GLY A 60 4.64 -3.19 10.36
N GLN A 61 5.13 -2.31 9.49
CA GLN A 61 4.88 -0.89 9.61
C GLN A 61 3.50 -0.54 9.06
N HIS A 62 2.81 0.36 9.75
CA HIS A 62 1.52 0.90 9.32
C HIS A 62 1.77 2.19 8.53
N VAL A 63 1.38 2.19 7.27
CA VAL A 63 1.48 3.35 6.37
C VAL A 63 0.10 3.86 6.01
N LYS A 64 -0.04 5.17 5.84
CA LYS A 64 -1.26 5.77 5.30
C LYS A 64 -1.10 5.88 3.79
N ALA A 65 -1.79 5.02 3.06
CA ALA A 65 -1.87 5.08 1.62
C ALA A 65 -3.12 5.86 1.21
N ARG A 66 -3.03 6.55 0.06
CA ARG A 66 -4.20 7.10 -0.62
C ARG A 66 -4.40 6.26 -1.86
N LEU A 67 -5.59 5.66 -2.01
CA LEU A 67 -5.94 4.90 -3.21
C LEU A 67 -6.10 5.79 -4.43
#